data_AF-A0A9D8GV98-F1
#
_entry.id   AF-A0A9D8GV98-F1
#
_cell.length_a   1.000
_cell.length_b   1.000
_cell.length_c   1.000
_cell.angle_alpha   90.00
_cell.angle_beta   90.00
_cell.angle_gamma   90.00
#
_symmetry.space_group_name_H-M   'P 1'
#
loop_
_entity.id
_entity.type
_entity.pdbx_description
1 polymer ?
#
loop_
_entity_poly.entity_id
_entity_poly.type
_entity_poly.pdbx_seq_one_letter_code
_entity_poly.pdbx_strand_id
1 'polypeptide(L)' 'MNLSFIRYFLAVADSGSFTAAAERCHVTQPTLSAGIARLEEEVGTRLFERGRRSELSAAGQRLLPHARTM' A
#
# COMPACT_ATOMS: atom_id res chain seq x y z
N MET A 1 9.64 -9.97 0.89
CA MET A 1 8.79 -9.23 -0.06
C MET A 1 7.78 -10.14 -0.72
N ASN A 2 6.54 -10.11 -0.24
CA ASN A 2 5.41 -10.82 -0.84
C ASN A 2 4.80 -9.96 -1.97
N LEU A 3 4.72 -10.49 -3.19
CA LEU A 3 4.16 -9.79 -4.36
C LEU A 3 2.72 -9.30 -4.13
N SER A 4 1.96 -9.97 -3.26
CA SER A 4 0.60 -9.55 -2.90
C SER A 4 0.60 -8.21 -2.16
N PHE A 5 1.59 -7.97 -1.29
CA PHE A 5 1.67 -6.71 -0.54
C PHE A 5 2.10 -5.55 -1.42
N ILE A 6 2.99 -5.80 -2.39
CA ILE A 6 3.33 -4.83 -3.43
C ILE A 6 2.09 -4.48 -4.27
N ARG A 7 1.29 -5.49 -4.66
CA ARG A 7 0.02 -5.26 -5.37
C ARG A 7 -0.94 -4.40 -4.56
N TYR A 8 -1.07 -4.65 -3.27
CA TYR A 8 -1.91 -3.84 -2.37
C TYR A 8 -1.40 -2.42 -2.25
N PHE A 9 -0.09 -2.23 -2.13
CA PHE A 9 0.54 -0.91 -2.06
C PHE A 9 0.25 -0.10 -3.32
N LEU A 10 0.46 -0.69 -4.50
CA LEU A 10 0.15 -0.04 -5.77
C LEU A 10 -1.35 0.29 -5.89
N ALA A 11 -2.23 -0.62 -5.46
CA ALA A 11 -3.67 -0.39 -5.51
C ALA A 11 -4.09 0.81 -4.65
N VAL A 12 -3.53 0.98 -3.45
CA VAL A 12 -3.80 2.15 -2.58
C VAL A 12 -3.17 3.42 -3.15
N ALA A 13 -1.94 3.34 -3.68
CA ALA A 13 -1.26 4.48 -4.31
C ALA A 13 -2.06 5.02 -5.51
N ASP A 14 -2.65 4.12 -6.31
CA ASP A 14 -3.43 4.51 -7.48
C ASP A 14 -4.86 4.97 -7.12
N SER A 15 -5.46 4.44 -6.04
CA SER A 15 -6.85 4.76 -5.65
C SER A 15 -6.95 5.92 -4.65
N GLY A 16 -5.91 6.19 -3.87
CA GLY A 16 -5.94 7.08 -2.71
C GLY A 16 -6.87 6.61 -1.58
N SER A 17 -7.33 5.36 -1.61
CA SER A 17 -8.33 4.81 -0.68
C SER A 17 -8.11 3.31 -0.43
N PHE A 18 -7.97 2.93 0.85
CA PHE A 18 -7.89 1.53 1.26
C PHE A 18 -9.13 0.73 0.88
N THR A 19 -10.33 1.32 0.96
CA THR A 19 -11.57 0.64 0.59
C THR A 19 -11.60 0.33 -0.91
N ALA A 20 -11.36 1.34 -1.75
CA ALA A 20 -11.37 1.17 -3.20
C ALA A 20 -10.23 0.25 -3.68
N ALA A 21 -9.07 0.31 -3.02
CA ALA A 21 -7.96 -0.60 -3.31
C ALA A 21 -8.31 -2.06 -2.98
N ALA A 22 -9.02 -2.30 -1.88
CA ALA A 22 -9.41 -3.63 -1.45
C ALA A 22 -10.41 -4.26 -2.42
N GLU A 23 -11.40 -3.48 -2.87
CA GLU A 23 -12.33 -3.86 -3.93
C GLU A 23 -11.61 -4.23 -5.23
N ARG A 24 -10.68 -3.39 -5.70
CA ARG A 24 -9.86 -3.66 -6.90
C ARG A 24 -8.98 -4.92 -6.76
N CYS A 25 -8.57 -5.24 -5.55
CA CYS A 25 -7.74 -6.40 -5.25
C CYS A 25 -8.55 -7.65 -4.90
N HIS A 26 -9.89 -7.57 -4.90
CA HIS A 26 -10.81 -8.64 -4.49
C HIS A 26 -10.54 -9.19 -3.08
N VAL A 27 -10.25 -8.30 -2.13
CA VAL A 27 -10.03 -8.64 -0.73
C VAL A 27 -10.82 -7.71 0.18
N THR A 28 -10.93 -8.08 1.46
CA THR A 28 -11.52 -7.16 2.45
C THR A 28 -10.54 -6.02 2.76
N GLN A 29 -11.07 -4.85 3.13
CA GLN A 29 -10.24 -3.72 3.56
C GLN A 29 -9.31 -4.06 4.75
N PRO A 30 -9.75 -4.81 5.79
CA PRO A 30 -8.85 -5.29 6.84
C PRO A 30 -7.71 -6.16 6.33
N THR A 31 -7.97 -7.06 5.37
CA THR A 31 -6.92 -7.89 4.74
C THR A 31 -5.90 -7.02 4.02
N LEU A 32 -6.35 -6.03 3.25
CA LEU A 32 -5.46 -5.12 2.55
C LEU A 32 -4.61 -4.31 3.55
N SER A 33 -5.25 -3.70 4.55
CA SER A 33 -4.56 -2.91 5.57
C SER A 33 -3.53 -3.73 6.35
N ALA A 34 -3.82 -4.98 6.68
CA ALA A 34 -2.85 -5.87 7.32
C ALA A 34 -1.67 -6.23 6.39
N GLY A 35 -1.92 -6.37 5.09
CA GLY A 35 -0.84 -6.56 4.10
C GLY A 35 0.05 -5.33 3.95
N ILE A 36 -0.53 -4.13 3.99
CA ILE A 36 0.24 -2.88 3.99
C ILE A 36 1.05 -2.73 5.27
N ALA A 37 0.46 -2.99 6.43
CA ALA A 37 1.19 -2.94 7.70
C ALA A 37 2.40 -3.88 7.71
N ARG A 38 2.23 -5.11 7.20
CA ARG A 38 3.35 -6.06 7.04
C ARG A 38 4.42 -5.55 6.07
N LEU A 39 4.02 -4.93 4.96
CA LEU A 39 4.98 -4.32 4.05
C LEU A 39 5.76 -3.21 4.74
N GLU A 40 5.08 -2.31 5.45
CA GLU A 40 5.70 -1.23 6.23
C GLU A 40 6.67 -1.76 7.29
N GLU A 41 6.35 -2.88 7.93
CA GLU A 41 7.25 -3.61 8.83
C GLU A 41 8.48 -4.16 8.09
N GLU A 42 8.31 -4.78 6.91
CA GLU A 42 9.40 -5.33 6.09
C GLU A 42 10.39 -4.22 5.62
N VAL A 43 9.88 -3.05 5.21
CA VAL A 43 10.74 -1.90 4.84
C VAL A 43 11.17 -1.05 6.05
N GLY A 44 10.61 -1.30 7.24
CA GLY A 44 10.96 -0.59 8.48
C GLY A 44 10.47 0.85 8.55
N THR A 45 9.53 1.26 7.68
CA THR A 45 8.99 2.62 7.66
C THR A 45 7.59 2.64 7.08
N ARG A 46 6.81 3.67 7.44
CA ARG A 46 5.47 3.86 6.88
C ARG A 46 5.54 4.31 5.43
N LEU A 47 4.67 3.74 4.61
CA LEU A 47 4.53 4.04 3.20
C LEU A 47 3.36 5.00 2.93
N PHE A 48 2.43 5.10 3.89
CA PHE A 48 1.31 6.06 3.84
C PHE A 48 1.29 6.97 5.08
N GLU A 49 0.83 8.20 4.88
CA GLU A 49 0.62 9.18 5.95
C GLU A 49 -0.65 8.87 6.76
N ARG A 50 -0.66 9.27 8.03
CA ARG A 50 -1.86 9.17 8.88
C ARG A 50 -2.78 10.35 8.60
N GLY A 51 -3.95 10.09 8.02
CA GLY A 51 -4.93 11.14 7.75
C GLY A 51 -6.22 10.60 7.16
N ARG A 52 -7.08 11.53 6.73
CA ARG A 52 -8.36 11.23 6.09
C ARG A 52 -8.21 10.63 4.68
N ARG A 53 -7.05 10.81 4.04
CA ARG A 53 -6.71 10.31 2.71
C ARG A 53 -5.49 9.41 2.79
N SER A 54 -5.41 8.43 1.90
CA SER A 54 -4.28 7.52 1.80
C SER A 54 -3.19 8.13 0.93
N GLU A 55 -2.52 9.15 1.45
CA GLU A 55 -1.40 9.83 0.78
C GLU A 55 -0.10 9.08 1.02
N LEU A 56 0.76 9.01 0.00
CA LEU A 56 2.07 8.37 0.13
C LEU A 56 2.99 9.22 1.01
N SER A 57 3.67 8.57 1.94
CA SER A 57 4.78 9.18 2.67
C SER A 57 5.97 9.42 1.74
N ALA A 58 6.99 10.13 2.22
CA ALA A 58 8.25 10.26 1.49
C ALA A 58 8.89 8.90 1.15
N ALA A 59 8.75 7.90 2.02
CA ALA A 59 9.22 6.55 1.76
C ALA A 59 8.34 5.83 0.73
N GLY A 60 7.00 5.99 0.81
CA GLY A 60 6.07 5.47 -0.18
C GLY A 60 6.35 6.00 -1.59
N GLN A 61 6.64 7.30 -1.71
CA GLN A 61 7.00 7.94 -2.99
C GLN A 61 8.30 7.36 -3.57
N ARG A 62 9.29 7.04 -2.72
CA ARG A 62 10.54 6.40 -3.14
C ARG A 62 10.35 4.93 -3.53
N LEU A 63 9.45 4.22 -2.86
CA LEU A 63 9.14 2.82 -3.17
C LEU A 63 8.36 2.68 -4.48
N LEU A 64 7.46 3.63 -4.78
CA LEU A 64 6.55 3.57 -5.93
C LEU A 64 7.20 3.21 -7.28
N PRO A 65 8.29 3.87 -7.73
CA PRO A 65 8.93 3.51 -9.00
C PRO A 65 9.47 2.07 -9.00
N HIS A 66 10.05 1.61 -7.88
CA HIS A 66 10.56 0.24 -7.76
C HIS A 66 9.42 -0.79 -7.77
N ALA A 67 8.34 -0.51 -7.03
CA ALA A 67 7.15 -1.36 -6.97
C ALA A 67 6.48 -1.55 -8.34
N ARG A 68 6.52 -0.53 -9.22
CA ARG A 68 5.95 -0.60 -10.58
C ARG A 68 6.78 -1.42 -11.57
N THR A 69 8.04 -1.71 -11.24
CA THR A 69 8.95 -2.49 -12.10
C THR A 69 9.07 -3.96 -11.70
N MET A 70 8.35 -4.38 -10.65
CA MET A 70 8.35 -5.75 -10.12
C MET A 70 7.31 -6.64 -10.80
#